data_AF-W6K556-F1
#
_entry.id   AF-W6K556-F1
#
_cell.length_a   1.000
_cell.length_b   1.000
_cell.length_c   1.000
_cell.angle_alpha   90.00
_cell.angle_beta   90.00
_cell.angle_gamma   90.00
#
_symmetry.space_group_name_H-M   'P 1'
#
loop_
_entity.id
_entity.type
_entity.pdbx_description
1 polymer ?
#
loop_
_entity_poly.entity_id
_entity_poly.type
_entity_poly.pdbx_seq_one_letter_code
_entity_poly.pdbx_strand_id
1 'polypeptide(L)'
;MSAPANISYGLYGAWRLAHGDRDGLNWLDDSLHGFWHSFRAAILVAPLYIVYVLLLAQETEAPFLGFLVLEAEAYVISWVLFPLVMYHMTGILGCRHHYLRHIVAYNWAQVLQNALYLPIVILAGFGILPADLAAMLSLIALGIVLFYSGFIAYAALEVPLTTAVGVVILDLVLSVVINTIIDITARSPVPIQ
;
A
#
# COMPACT_ATOMS: atom_id res chain seq x y z
N MET A 1 -18.95 7.50 -19.64
CA MET A 1 -17.70 8.15 -20.09
C MET A 1 -16.65 7.78 -19.07
N SER A 2 -15.62 7.02 -19.44
CA SER A 2 -14.52 6.70 -18.52
C SER A 2 -13.82 8.01 -18.14
N ALA A 3 -13.60 8.24 -16.84
CA ALA A 3 -12.82 9.38 -16.39
C ALA A 3 -11.43 9.31 -17.06
N PRO A 4 -10.86 10.44 -17.54
CA PRO A 4 -9.51 10.41 -18.07
C PRO A 4 -8.54 10.00 -16.96
N ALA A 5 -7.75 8.96 -17.20
CA ALA A 5 -6.69 8.49 -16.32
C ALA A 5 -5.62 9.60 -16.13
N ASN A 6 -5.87 10.45 -15.13
CA ASN A 6 -5.02 11.53 -14.69
C ASN A 6 -4.75 11.35 -13.19
N ILE A 7 -3.52 11.64 -12.79
CA ILE A 7 -3.05 11.55 -11.39
C ILE A 7 -3.94 12.37 -10.46
N SER A 8 -4.34 13.59 -10.87
CA SER A 8 -5.18 14.46 -10.05
C SER A 8 -6.55 13.86 -9.75
N TYR A 9 -7.18 13.18 -10.72
CA TYR A 9 -8.45 12.50 -10.52
C TYR A 9 -8.31 11.27 -9.63
N GLY A 10 -7.23 10.50 -9.79
CA GLY A 10 -6.90 9.39 -8.89
C GLY A 10 -6.77 9.82 -7.43
N LEU A 11 -5.95 10.85 -7.18
CA LEU A 11 -5.75 11.40 -5.84
C LEU A 11 -7.02 12.02 -5.26
N TYR A 12 -7.80 12.74 -6.08
CA TYR A 12 -9.07 13.33 -5.64
C TYR A 12 -10.12 12.27 -5.28
N GLY A 13 -10.24 11.22 -6.11
CA GLY A 13 -11.11 10.08 -5.83
C GLY A 13 -10.72 9.36 -4.53
N ALA A 14 -9.44 9.08 -4.34
CA ALA A 14 -8.93 8.52 -3.09
C ALA A 14 -9.23 9.42 -1.89
N TRP A 15 -9.01 10.73 -2.02
CA TRP A 15 -9.28 11.69 -0.95
C TRP A 15 -10.76 11.73 -0.56
N ARG A 16 -11.68 11.70 -1.53
CA ARG A 16 -13.12 11.58 -1.25
C ARG A 16 -13.44 10.29 -0.49
N LEU A 17 -12.88 9.16 -0.94
CA LEU A 17 -13.06 7.88 -0.25
C LEU A 17 -12.54 7.91 1.19
N ALA A 18 -11.44 8.63 1.45
CA ALA A 18 -10.89 8.79 2.80
C ALA A 18 -11.85 9.55 3.75
N HIS A 19 -12.74 10.37 3.19
CA HIS A 19 -13.81 11.07 3.93
C HIS A 19 -15.12 10.27 4.01
N GLY A 20 -15.09 8.98 3.64
CA GLY A 20 -16.28 8.12 3.65
C GLY A 20 -17.23 8.34 2.46
N ASP A 21 -16.82 9.11 1.46
CA ASP A 21 -17.63 9.46 0.31
C ASP A 21 -17.45 8.44 -0.82
N ARG A 22 -18.43 7.53 -0.97
CA ARG A 22 -18.41 6.46 -1.97
C ARG A 22 -18.41 6.97 -3.41
N ASP A 23 -18.94 8.16 -3.65
CA ASP A 23 -18.94 8.77 -4.99
C ASP A 23 -17.51 9.18 -5.42
N GLY A 24 -16.52 9.06 -4.54
CA GLY A 24 -15.11 9.10 -4.90
C GLY A 24 -14.75 8.09 -5.99
N LEU A 25 -15.42 6.93 -6.05
CA LEU A 25 -15.21 5.92 -7.10
C LEU A 25 -15.53 6.45 -8.51
N ASN A 26 -16.46 7.40 -8.64
CA ASN A 26 -16.84 7.97 -9.95
C ASN A 26 -15.71 8.80 -10.59
N TRP A 27 -14.67 9.15 -9.84
CA TRP A 27 -13.50 9.86 -10.33
C TRP A 27 -12.38 8.93 -10.79
N LEU A 28 -12.55 7.62 -10.59
CA LEU A 28 -11.54 6.61 -10.90
C LEU A 28 -11.86 5.95 -12.24
N ASP A 29 -10.85 5.83 -13.09
CA ASP A 29 -10.94 5.07 -14.35
C ASP A 29 -10.86 3.57 -14.03
N ASP A 30 -11.98 2.87 -14.08
CA ASP A 30 -12.10 1.43 -13.81
C ASP A 30 -11.85 0.55 -15.05
N SER A 31 -11.36 1.13 -16.14
CA SER A 31 -10.93 0.40 -17.33
C SER A 31 -9.59 -0.30 -17.13
N LEU A 32 -9.23 -1.18 -18.09
CA LEU A 32 -7.90 -1.80 -18.12
C LEU A 32 -6.77 -0.75 -18.23
N HIS A 33 -7.02 0.36 -18.93
CA HIS A 33 -6.07 1.47 -19.00
C HIS A 33 -5.92 2.15 -17.63
N GLY A 34 -7.04 2.42 -16.96
CA GLY A 34 -7.05 2.98 -15.60
C GLY A 34 -6.35 2.11 -14.57
N PHE A 35 -6.51 0.78 -14.67
CA PHE A 35 -5.75 -0.20 -13.87
C PHE A 35 -4.24 0.01 -13.98
N TRP A 36 -3.67 -0.05 -15.19
CA TRP A 36 -2.23 0.15 -15.37
C TRP A 36 -1.79 1.56 -14.98
N HIS A 37 -2.62 2.57 -15.24
CA HIS A 37 -2.34 3.95 -14.87
C HIS A 37 -2.25 4.12 -13.34
N SER A 38 -3.07 3.42 -12.56
CA SER A 38 -3.08 3.52 -11.09
C SER A 38 -1.75 3.10 -10.43
N PHE A 39 -0.94 2.26 -11.09
CA PHE A 39 0.40 1.90 -10.59
C PHE A 39 1.39 3.07 -10.58
N ARG A 40 1.05 4.21 -11.20
CA ARG A 40 1.79 5.46 -11.00
C ARG A 40 1.77 5.93 -9.55
N ALA A 41 0.82 5.46 -8.73
CA ALA A 41 0.84 5.63 -7.28
C ALA A 41 2.16 5.16 -6.65
N ALA A 42 2.73 4.04 -7.12
CA ALA A 42 4.04 3.56 -6.68
C ALA A 42 5.14 4.59 -6.94
N ILE A 43 5.14 5.19 -8.13
CA ILE A 43 6.14 6.21 -8.49
C ILE A 43 6.01 7.44 -7.57
N LEU A 44 4.78 7.82 -7.17
CA LEU A 44 4.56 8.94 -6.26
C LEU A 44 5.01 8.65 -4.83
N VAL A 45 4.88 7.40 -4.37
CA VAL A 45 5.29 6.98 -3.02
C VAL A 45 6.80 6.72 -2.96
N ALA A 46 7.43 6.30 -4.06
CA ALA A 46 8.82 5.89 -4.12
C ALA A 46 9.82 6.88 -3.49
N PRO A 47 9.76 8.22 -3.70
CA PRO A 47 10.70 9.14 -3.08
C PRO A 47 10.69 9.08 -1.55
N LEU A 48 9.51 8.93 -0.95
CA LEU A 48 9.35 8.85 0.50
C LEU A 48 9.82 7.49 1.02
N TYR A 49 9.55 6.42 0.27
CA TYR A 49 10.07 5.08 0.56
C TYR A 49 11.61 5.03 0.50
N ILE A 50 12.23 5.69 -0.49
CA ILE A 50 13.69 5.78 -0.61
C ILE A 50 14.31 6.43 0.63
N VAL A 51 13.71 7.52 1.14
CA VAL A 51 14.19 8.16 2.38
C VAL A 51 14.10 7.19 3.57
N TYR A 52 13.00 6.46 3.67
CA TYR A 52 12.83 5.42 4.71
C TYR A 52 13.89 4.31 4.59
N VAL A 53 14.13 3.78 3.39
CA VAL A 53 15.16 2.77 3.13
C VAL A 53 16.56 3.27 3.48
N LEU A 54 16.89 4.53 3.15
CA LEU A 54 18.18 5.12 3.48
C LEU A 54 18.39 5.26 5.00
N LEU A 55 17.33 5.42 5.78
CA LEU A 55 17.40 5.38 7.25
C LEU A 55 17.66 3.95 7.74
N LEU A 56 16.92 2.97 7.23
CA LEU A 56 17.14 1.56 7.59
C LEU A 56 18.54 1.07 7.24
N ALA A 57 19.11 1.57 6.14
CA ALA A 57 20.46 1.25 5.70
C ALA A 57 21.55 1.70 6.70
N GLN A 58 21.25 2.60 7.64
CA GLN A 58 22.19 3.01 8.68
C GLN A 58 22.24 2.04 9.86
N GLU A 59 21.16 1.27 10.06
CA GLU A 59 20.97 0.35 11.19
C GLU A 59 21.32 -1.10 10.84
N THR A 60 21.60 -1.38 9.56
CA THR A 60 21.88 -2.73 9.06
C THR A 60 23.39 -2.98 8.91
N GLU A 61 23.81 -4.22 9.14
CA GLU A 61 25.17 -4.69 8.88
C GLU A 61 25.34 -5.20 7.42
N ALA A 62 24.26 -5.29 6.65
CA ALA A 62 24.28 -5.78 5.28
C ALA A 62 25.06 -4.83 4.33
N PRO A 63 25.71 -5.36 3.27
CA PRO A 63 26.33 -4.53 2.26
C PRO A 63 25.31 -3.58 1.62
N PHE A 64 25.62 -2.27 1.60
CA PHE A 64 24.71 -1.21 1.18
C PHE A 64 24.00 -1.49 -0.16
N LEU A 65 24.73 -1.87 -1.20
CA LEU A 65 24.13 -2.17 -2.51
C LEU A 65 23.20 -3.39 -2.48
N GLY A 66 23.55 -4.43 -1.73
CA GLY A 66 22.70 -5.62 -1.57
C GLY A 66 21.41 -5.30 -0.83
N PHE A 67 21.51 -4.50 0.23
CA PHE A 67 20.35 -4.01 0.97
C PHE A 67 19.41 -3.16 0.09
N LEU A 68 19.95 -2.23 -0.70
CA LEU A 68 19.15 -1.42 -1.61
C LEU A 68 18.43 -2.24 -2.68
N VAL A 69 19.07 -3.27 -3.24
CA VAL A 69 18.45 -4.15 -4.23
C VAL A 69 17.32 -4.96 -3.58
N LEU A 70 17.55 -5.54 -2.40
CA LEU A 70 16.54 -6.28 -1.65
C LEU A 70 15.31 -5.40 -1.35
N GLU A 71 15.53 -4.17 -0.89
CA GLU A 71 14.46 -3.20 -0.60
C GLU A 71 13.72 -2.74 -1.87
N ALA A 72 14.42 -2.61 -3.00
CA ALA A 72 13.79 -2.29 -4.27
C ALA A 72 12.90 -3.44 -4.78
N GLU A 73 13.35 -4.69 -4.66
CA GLU A 73 12.55 -5.88 -5.00
C GLU A 73 11.33 -6.00 -4.09
N ALA A 74 11.53 -5.85 -2.77
CA ALA A 74 10.47 -5.81 -1.78
C ALA A 74 9.40 -4.77 -2.11
N TYR A 75 9.84 -3.57 -2.49
CA TYR A 75 8.94 -2.50 -2.90
C TYR A 75 8.12 -2.91 -4.13
N VAL A 76 8.75 -3.43 -5.18
CA VAL A 76 8.01 -3.88 -6.37
C VAL A 76 7.02 -4.98 -6.01
N ILE A 77 7.42 -5.96 -5.19
CA ILE A 77 6.58 -7.07 -4.74
C ILE A 77 5.36 -6.55 -3.97
N SER A 78 5.54 -5.59 -3.06
CA SER A 78 4.43 -5.06 -2.25
C SER A 78 3.35 -4.36 -3.09
N TRP A 79 3.72 -3.75 -4.21
CA TRP A 79 2.75 -3.14 -5.15
C TRP A 79 2.01 -4.15 -6.03
N VAL A 80 2.63 -5.29 -6.37
CA VAL A 80 2.04 -6.25 -7.33
C VAL A 80 1.37 -7.45 -6.66
N LEU A 81 1.82 -7.85 -5.47
CA LEU A 81 1.36 -9.07 -4.82
C LEU A 81 -0.13 -9.01 -4.46
N PHE A 82 -0.57 -7.93 -3.81
CA PHE A 82 -1.97 -7.79 -3.42
C PHE A 82 -2.91 -7.76 -4.64
N PRO A 83 -2.67 -6.95 -5.70
CA PRO A 83 -3.46 -7.03 -6.92
C PRO A 83 -3.50 -8.41 -7.57
N LEU A 84 -2.38 -9.14 -7.58
CA LEU A 84 -2.32 -10.49 -8.14
C LEU A 84 -3.18 -11.48 -7.33
N VAL A 85 -3.07 -11.46 -6.00
CA VAL A 85 -3.87 -12.31 -5.12
C VAL A 85 -5.36 -11.96 -5.25
N MET A 86 -5.70 -10.67 -5.28
CA MET A 86 -7.07 -10.21 -5.45
C MET A 86 -7.70 -10.57 -6.79
N TYR A 87 -6.89 -10.73 -7.85
CA TYR A 87 -7.39 -11.25 -9.11
C TYR A 87 -8.00 -12.64 -8.91
N HIS A 88 -7.37 -13.52 -8.12
CA HIS A 88 -7.94 -14.84 -7.83
C HIS A 88 -9.09 -14.74 -6.83
N MET A 89 -8.93 -13.95 -5.76
CA MET A 89 -9.92 -13.87 -4.68
C MET A 89 -11.26 -13.34 -5.13
N THR A 90 -11.29 -12.31 -5.97
CA THR A 90 -12.55 -11.77 -6.52
C THR A 90 -13.31 -12.79 -7.37
N GLY A 91 -12.62 -13.76 -7.97
CA GLY A 91 -13.26 -14.91 -8.63
C GLY A 91 -13.95 -15.84 -7.64
N ILE A 92 -13.29 -16.17 -6.53
CA ILE A 92 -13.83 -17.05 -5.48
C ILE A 92 -15.01 -16.37 -4.76
N LEU A 93 -14.92 -15.06 -4.55
CA LEU A 93 -15.94 -14.24 -3.90
C LEU A 93 -17.13 -13.88 -4.82
N GLY A 94 -17.06 -14.20 -6.12
CA GLY A 94 -18.11 -13.89 -7.09
C GLY A 94 -18.18 -12.41 -7.52
N CYS A 95 -17.20 -11.58 -7.16
CA CYS A 95 -17.16 -10.14 -7.44
C CYS A 95 -16.08 -9.72 -8.46
N ARG A 96 -15.63 -10.63 -9.33
CA ARG A 96 -14.56 -10.39 -10.33
C ARG A 96 -14.81 -9.16 -11.23
N HIS A 97 -16.06 -8.84 -11.52
CA HIS A 97 -16.44 -7.67 -12.33
C HIS A 97 -16.06 -6.33 -11.67
N HIS A 98 -15.82 -6.32 -10.36
CA HIS A 98 -15.37 -5.14 -9.61
C HIS A 98 -13.85 -5.12 -9.34
N TYR A 99 -13.10 -6.11 -9.83
CA TYR A 99 -11.66 -6.23 -9.58
C TYR A 99 -10.89 -4.96 -9.98
N LEU A 100 -11.08 -4.48 -11.22
CA LEU A 100 -10.34 -3.31 -11.72
C LEU A 100 -10.65 -2.06 -10.89
N ARG A 101 -11.94 -1.79 -10.64
CA ARG A 101 -12.40 -0.67 -9.80
C ARG A 101 -11.77 -0.71 -8.41
N HIS A 102 -11.70 -1.89 -7.80
CA HIS A 102 -11.09 -2.07 -6.49
C HIS A 102 -9.58 -1.81 -6.51
N ILE A 103 -8.83 -2.38 -7.45
CA ILE A 103 -7.38 -2.18 -7.50
C ILE A 103 -7.02 -0.73 -7.82
N VAL A 104 -7.76 -0.07 -8.72
CA VAL A 104 -7.55 1.35 -9.01
C VAL A 104 -7.76 2.19 -7.75
N ALA A 105 -8.85 1.98 -7.01
CA ALA A 105 -9.12 2.68 -5.76
C ALA A 105 -8.05 2.40 -4.70
N TYR A 106 -7.67 1.13 -4.55
CA TYR A 106 -6.66 0.68 -3.60
C TYR A 106 -5.29 1.32 -3.87
N ASN A 107 -4.82 1.31 -5.12
CA ASN A 107 -3.53 1.89 -5.50
C ASN A 107 -3.48 3.40 -5.22
N TRP A 108 -4.52 4.15 -5.57
CA TRP A 108 -4.56 5.59 -5.29
C TRP A 108 -4.68 5.88 -3.78
N ALA A 109 -5.42 5.04 -3.05
CA ALA A 109 -5.51 5.14 -1.60
C ALA A 109 -4.17 4.90 -0.91
N GLN A 110 -3.33 3.98 -1.41
CA GLN A 110 -1.99 3.77 -0.88
C GLN A 110 -1.14 5.05 -0.89
N VAL A 111 -1.35 5.99 -1.82
CA VAL A 111 -0.64 7.27 -1.78
C VAL A 111 -0.96 8.03 -0.49
N LEU A 112 -2.24 8.12 -0.11
CA LEU A 112 -2.66 8.82 1.11
C LEU A 112 -2.22 8.06 2.38
N GLN A 113 -2.30 6.73 2.36
CA GLN A 113 -1.88 5.89 3.47
C GLN A 113 -0.37 6.02 3.73
N ASN A 114 0.45 5.98 2.67
CA ASN A 114 1.90 6.17 2.78
C ASN A 114 2.26 7.62 3.14
N ALA A 115 1.54 8.61 2.62
CA ALA A 115 1.72 10.01 3.00
C ALA A 115 1.36 10.28 4.48
N LEU A 116 0.52 9.44 5.11
CA LEU A 116 0.24 9.48 6.54
C LEU A 116 1.31 8.74 7.34
N TYR A 117 1.63 7.50 6.96
CA TYR A 117 2.46 6.60 7.76
C TYR A 117 3.96 6.88 7.65
N LEU A 118 4.49 7.03 6.44
CA LEU A 118 5.95 7.16 6.22
C LEU A 118 6.56 8.40 6.91
N PRO A 119 5.92 9.58 6.95
CA PRO A 119 6.48 10.71 7.68
C PRO A 119 6.62 10.44 9.17
N ILE A 120 5.70 9.67 9.79
CA ILE A 120 5.79 9.33 11.22
C ILE A 120 7.07 8.52 11.47
N VAL A 121 7.29 7.46 10.70
CA VAL A 121 8.46 6.58 10.88
C VAL A 121 9.76 7.26 10.48
N ILE A 122 9.76 8.12 9.46
CA ILE A 122 10.94 8.89 9.05
C ILE A 122 11.33 9.90 10.13
N LEU A 123 10.37 10.66 10.67
CA LEU A 123 10.63 11.63 11.75
C LEU A 123 11.10 10.93 13.03
N ALA A 124 10.56 9.74 13.32
CA ALA A 124 11.04 8.90 14.42
C ALA A 124 12.48 8.42 14.19
N GLY A 125 12.82 7.95 12.98
CA GLY A 125 14.17 7.52 12.61
C GLY A 125 15.22 8.64 12.70
N PHE A 126 14.84 9.88 12.42
CA PHE A 126 15.71 11.05 12.65
C PHE A 126 15.80 11.50 14.12
N GLY A 127 15.10 10.84 15.04
CA GLY A 127 15.04 11.23 16.46
C GLY A 127 14.27 12.52 16.72
N ILE A 128 13.47 13.00 15.76
CA ILE A 128 12.65 14.22 15.91
C ILE A 128 11.42 13.94 16.78
N LEU A 129 10.86 12.74 16.69
CA LEU A 129 9.74 12.29 17.52
C LEU A 129 10.23 11.42 18.68
N PRO A 130 9.76 11.64 19.92
CA PRO A 130 9.95 10.70 21.02
C PRO A 130 9.40 9.32 20.66
N ALA A 131 10.07 8.24 21.09
CA ALA A 131 9.72 6.87 20.74
C ALA A 131 8.26 6.52 21.10
N ASP A 132 7.80 6.87 22.30
CA ASP A 132 6.43 6.61 22.74
C ASP A 132 5.38 7.34 21.88
N LEU A 133 5.69 8.58 21.48
CA LEU A 133 4.82 9.37 20.61
C LEU A 133 4.78 8.76 19.19
N ALA A 134 5.92 8.37 18.64
CA ALA A 134 6.00 7.72 17.34
C ALA A 134 5.24 6.39 17.31
N ALA A 135 5.36 5.58 18.37
CA ALA A 135 4.63 4.32 18.51
C ALA A 135 3.10 4.56 18.58
N MET A 136 2.66 5.52 19.39
CA MET A 136 1.25 5.89 19.49
C MET A 136 0.68 6.40 18.15
N LEU A 137 1.40 7.30 17.47
CA LEU A 137 0.99 7.82 16.16
C LEU A 137 0.95 6.72 15.10
N SER A 138 1.91 5.79 15.11
CA SER A 138 1.93 4.65 14.21
C SER A 138 0.75 3.72 14.42
N LEU A 139 0.35 3.48 15.67
CA LEU A 139 -0.82 2.66 16.00
C LEU A 139 -2.13 3.33 15.54
N ILE A 140 -2.25 4.65 15.74
CA ILE A 140 -3.40 5.43 15.24
C ILE A 140 -3.44 5.38 13.70
N ALA A 141 -2.30 5.60 13.04
CA ALA A 141 -2.19 5.53 11.59
C ALA A 141 -2.59 4.15 11.07
N LEU A 142 -2.13 3.07 11.71
CA LEU A 142 -2.55 1.71 11.38
C LEU A 142 -4.07 1.55 11.46
N GLY A 143 -4.70 2.00 12.55
CA GLY A 143 -6.16 1.96 12.69
C GLY A 143 -6.90 2.69 11.57
N ILE A 144 -6.42 3.89 11.20
CA ILE A 144 -6.96 4.68 10.08
C ILE A 144 -6.81 3.93 8.75
N VAL A 145 -5.61 3.38 8.48
CA VAL A 145 -5.31 2.63 7.26
C VAL A 145 -6.17 1.38 7.13
N LEU A 146 -6.33 0.61 8.21
CA LEU A 146 -7.17 -0.60 8.20
C LEU A 146 -8.65 -0.26 7.97
N PHE A 147 -9.16 0.77 8.65
CA PHE A 147 -10.53 1.23 8.43
C PHE A 147 -10.75 1.70 7.00
N TYR A 148 -9.84 2.53 6.48
CA TYR A 148 -9.93 3.07 5.13
C TYR A 148 -9.83 1.97 4.06
N SER A 149 -8.93 1.01 4.24
CA SER A 149 -8.80 -0.16 3.34
C SER A 149 -10.04 -1.04 3.36
N GLY A 150 -10.63 -1.25 4.55
CA GLY A 150 -11.90 -1.97 4.69
C GLY A 150 -13.06 -1.24 4.00
N PHE A 151 -13.12 0.08 4.14
CA PHE A 151 -14.11 0.91 3.44
C PHE A 151 -13.95 0.83 1.92
N ILE A 152 -12.72 0.88 1.40
CA ILE A 152 -12.46 0.71 -0.05
C ILE A 152 -12.85 -0.67 -0.52
N ALA A 153 -12.47 -1.73 0.20
CA ALA A 153 -12.84 -3.10 -0.18
C ALA A 153 -14.37 -3.25 -0.22
N TYR A 154 -15.06 -2.76 0.82
CA TYR A 154 -16.52 -2.77 0.90
C TYR A 154 -17.17 -1.97 -0.24
N ALA A 155 -16.76 -0.72 -0.46
CA ALA A 155 -17.37 0.17 -1.44
C ALA A 155 -17.03 -0.20 -2.88
N ALA A 156 -15.78 -0.56 -3.17
CA ALA A 156 -15.32 -0.81 -4.53
C ALA A 156 -15.62 -2.23 -5.01
N LEU A 157 -15.66 -3.23 -4.13
CA LEU A 157 -16.05 -4.61 -4.49
C LEU A 157 -17.55 -4.87 -4.31
N GLU A 158 -18.30 -3.97 -3.70
CA GLU A 158 -19.74 -4.13 -3.39
C GLU A 158 -20.04 -5.43 -2.62
N VAL A 159 -19.17 -5.78 -1.67
CA VAL A 159 -19.27 -6.99 -0.85
C VAL A 159 -19.79 -6.68 0.56
N PRO A 160 -20.29 -7.68 1.33
CA PRO A 160 -20.61 -7.49 2.74
C PRO A 160 -19.39 -7.10 3.57
N LEU A 161 -19.62 -6.41 4.70
CA LEU A 161 -18.55 -5.94 5.59
C LEU A 161 -17.62 -7.08 6.07
N THR A 162 -18.17 -8.28 6.30
CA THR A 162 -17.39 -9.47 6.69
C THR A 162 -16.36 -9.85 5.62
N THR A 163 -16.71 -9.75 4.34
CA THR A 163 -15.80 -10.02 3.23
C THR A 163 -14.75 -8.93 3.11
N ALA A 164 -15.14 -7.66 3.27
CA ALA A 164 -14.20 -6.54 3.27
C ALA A 164 -13.15 -6.65 4.39
N VAL A 165 -13.57 -7.05 5.59
CA VAL A 165 -12.65 -7.35 6.70
C VAL A 165 -11.70 -8.49 6.33
N GLY A 166 -12.19 -9.55 5.68
CA GLY A 166 -11.34 -10.63 5.18
C GLY A 166 -10.29 -10.15 4.17
N VAL A 167 -10.64 -9.23 3.28
CA VAL A 167 -9.70 -8.60 2.33
C VAL A 167 -8.62 -7.80 3.08
N VAL A 168 -8.98 -7.03 4.11
CA VAL A 168 -8.01 -6.28 4.92
C VAL A 168 -7.09 -7.22 5.69
N ILE A 169 -7.62 -8.30 6.27
CA ILE A 169 -6.79 -9.31 6.97
C ILE A 169 -5.83 -9.96 6.00
N LEU A 170 -6.29 -10.30 4.80
CA LEU A 170 -5.44 -10.85 3.74
C LEU A 170 -4.30 -9.88 3.39
N ASP A 171 -4.61 -8.60 3.18
CA ASP A 171 -3.60 -7.58 2.87
C ASP A 171 -2.57 -7.43 3.99
N LEU A 172 -3.04 -7.41 5.25
CA LEU A 172 -2.17 -7.35 6.43
C LEU A 172 -1.25 -8.58 6.52
N VAL A 173 -1.78 -9.78 6.27
CA VAL A 173 -0.99 -11.02 6.28
C VAL A 173 0.05 -11.00 5.17
N LEU A 174 -0.30 -10.59 3.95
CA LEU A 174 0.66 -10.47 2.84
C LEU A 174 1.77 -9.48 3.19
N SER A 175 1.41 -8.33 3.77
CA SER A 175 2.36 -7.32 4.22
C SER A 175 3.32 -7.87 5.28
N VAL A 176 2.82 -8.57 6.30
CA VAL A 176 3.65 -9.18 7.35
C VAL A 176 4.58 -10.25 6.79
N VAL A 177 4.09 -11.10 5.87
CA VAL A 177 4.91 -12.14 5.22
C VAL A 177 6.05 -11.51 4.41
N ILE A 178 5.77 -10.47 3.61
CA ILE A 178 6.81 -9.76 2.85
C ILE A 178 7.89 -9.22 3.81
N ASN A 179 7.50 -8.46 4.84
CA ASN A 179 8.44 -7.88 5.80
C ASN A 179 9.26 -8.94 6.54
N THR A 180 8.63 -10.05 6.93
CA THR A 180 9.32 -11.15 7.61
C THR A 180 10.38 -11.80 6.69
N ILE A 181 10.07 -12.00 5.42
CA ILE A 181 11.02 -12.58 4.46
C ILE A 181 12.21 -11.63 4.24
N ILE A 182 11.96 -10.33 4.14
CA ILE A 182 13.00 -9.31 3.99
C ILE A 182 13.91 -9.32 5.21
N ASP A 183 13.36 -9.28 6.43
CA ASP A 183 14.13 -9.31 7.67
C ASP A 183 15.02 -10.56 7.78
N ILE A 184 14.49 -11.73 7.42
CA ILE A 184 15.25 -12.98 7.42
C ILE A 184 16.37 -12.93 6.38
N THR A 185 16.09 -12.41 5.19
CA THR A 185 17.07 -12.32 4.09
C THR A 185 18.16 -11.31 4.39
N ALA A 186 17.82 -10.17 4.98
CA ALA A 186 18.77 -9.12 5.37
C ALA A 186 19.70 -9.56 6.52
N ARG A 187 19.21 -10.41 7.44
CA ARG A 187 20.01 -10.96 8.55
C ARG A 187 20.81 -12.20 8.19
N SER A 188 20.47 -12.87 7.09
CA SER A 188 21.21 -14.02 6.61
C SER A 188 22.34 -13.53 5.71
N PRO A 189 23.63 -13.67 6.08
CA PRO A 189 24.71 -13.42 5.15
C PRO A 189 24.66 -14.51 4.07
N VAL A 190 23.87 -14.31 3.02
CA VAL A 190 23.93 -15.19 1.86
C VAL A 190 25.30 -14.93 1.24
N PRO A 191 26.22 -15.91 1.23
CA PRO A 191 27.50 -15.73 0.57
C PRO A 191 27.20 -15.61 -0.91
N ILE A 192 27.51 -14.44 -1.48
CA ILE A 192 27.54 -14.28 -2.94
C ILE A 192 28.70 -15.16 -3.41
N GLN A 193 28.38 -16.32 -3.98
CA GLN A 193 29.33 -17.19 -4.68
C GLN A 193 29.62 -16.66 -6.08
#